data_AF-A0A978TEW0-F1
#
_entry.id   AF-A0A978TEW0-F1
#
_cell.length_a   1.000
_cell.length_b   1.000
_cell.length_c   1.000
_cell.angle_alpha   90.00
_cell.angle_beta   90.00
_cell.angle_gamma   90.00
#
_symmetry.space_group_name_H-M   'P 1'
#
loop_
_entity.id
_entity.type
_entity.pdbx_description
1 polymer ?
#
loop_
_entity_poly.entity_id
_entity_poly.type
_entity_poly.pdbx_seq_one_letter_code
_entity_poly.pdbx_strand_id
1 'polypeptide(L)'
;MCVILLSGCGSSKVSQCNQLAEVVNQTQGFMQDFETEIQAFSENAAQVKNLDDIKAAATQYTTAVDKVVTNLDGLVGDLESISLKDETLNQFRGNYVEVVRGFSAALQEASQAMDLVVNVQSEAELPAKIEESQQQTVNAVASIESLSQTEAQLINEVNAYCGAAQPTASPTPPATTPAPGQ
;
A
#
# COMPACT_ATOMS: atom_id res chain seq x y z
N MET A 1 -9.81 -9.32 50.83
CA MET A 1 -10.95 -8.40 50.67
C MET A 1 -10.61 -7.48 49.51
N CYS A 2 -11.04 -7.83 48.30
CA CYS A 2 -10.86 -6.98 47.12
C CYS A 2 -11.88 -5.85 47.17
N VAL A 3 -11.42 -4.60 47.13
CA VAL A 3 -12.26 -3.41 47.16
C VAL A 3 -12.93 -3.23 45.80
N ILE A 4 -14.23 -2.95 45.85
CA ILE A 4 -15.17 -2.83 44.74
C ILE A 4 -14.97 -1.48 44.06
N LEU A 5 -14.29 -1.45 42.91
CA LEU A 5 -14.59 -0.57 41.77
C LEU A 5 -14.35 -1.40 40.50
N LEU A 6 -15.44 -1.74 39.83
CA LEU A 6 -15.52 -2.61 38.66
C LEU A 6 -14.97 -1.93 37.38
N SER A 7 -13.68 -1.61 37.34
CA SER A 7 -12.95 -1.44 36.06
C SER A 7 -12.18 -2.73 35.80
N GLY A 8 -12.87 -3.68 35.15
CA GLY A 8 -12.31 -4.98 34.83
C GLY A 8 -10.95 -4.88 34.13
N CYS A 9 -10.07 -5.83 34.45
CA CYS A 9 -8.85 -6.16 33.70
C CYS A 9 -9.21 -6.69 32.29
N GLY A 10 -9.89 -5.87 31.48
CA GLY A 10 -9.91 -6.00 30.04
C GLY A 10 -8.65 -5.36 29.47
N SER A 11 -8.11 -5.91 28.39
CA SER A 11 -7.04 -5.30 27.59
C SER A 11 -7.31 -3.80 27.43
N SER A 12 -6.42 -2.96 27.96
CA SER A 12 -6.63 -1.51 27.96
C SER A 12 -6.73 -0.99 26.52
N LYS A 13 -7.41 0.13 26.30
CA LYS A 13 -7.47 0.81 24.99
C LYS A 13 -6.08 0.96 24.36
N VAL A 14 -5.09 1.35 25.17
CA VAL A 14 -3.69 1.49 24.75
C VAL A 14 -3.11 0.17 24.24
N SER A 15 -3.35 -0.95 24.95
CA SER A 15 -2.87 -2.26 24.51
C SER A 15 -3.50 -2.68 23.17
N GLN A 16 -4.77 -2.38 22.94
CA GLN A 16 -5.46 -2.71 21.70
C GLN A 16 -5.02 -1.81 20.54
N CYS A 17 -4.76 -0.53 20.80
CA CYS A 17 -4.14 0.39 19.85
C CYS A 17 -2.76 -0.08 19.39
N ASN A 18 -1.92 -0.54 20.33
CA ASN A 18 -0.60 -1.06 20.02
C ASN A 18 -0.67 -2.33 19.16
N GLN A 19 -1.61 -3.23 19.43
CA GLN A 19 -1.84 -4.43 18.62
C GLN A 19 -2.20 -4.07 17.16
N LEU A 20 -3.12 -3.13 16.98
CA LEU A 20 -3.49 -2.67 15.64
C LEU A 20 -2.32 -2.01 14.92
N ALA A 21 -1.60 -1.12 15.60
CA ALA A 21 -0.45 -0.42 15.03
C ALA A 21 0.69 -1.37 14.65
N GLU A 22 0.95 -2.41 15.45
CA GLU A 22 1.99 -3.40 15.18
C GLU A 22 1.75 -4.13 13.85
N VAL A 23 0.51 -4.54 13.58
CA VAL A 23 0.15 -5.22 12.34
C VAL A 23 0.19 -4.25 11.15
N VAL A 24 -0.37 -3.05 11.28
CA VAL A 24 -0.35 -2.03 10.20
C VAL A 24 1.09 -1.60 9.85
N ASN A 25 2.02 -1.60 10.82
CA ASN A 25 3.40 -1.23 10.56
C ASN A 25 4.18 -2.28 9.74
N GLN A 26 3.66 -3.50 9.57
CA GLN A 26 4.27 -4.52 8.71
C GLN A 26 4.32 -4.07 7.24
N THR A 27 3.39 -3.19 6.82
CA THR A 27 3.29 -2.66 5.45
C THR A 27 4.58 -1.99 4.98
N GLN A 28 5.38 -1.39 5.89
CA GLN A 28 6.65 -0.74 5.53
C GLN A 28 7.66 -1.73 4.93
N GLY A 29 7.72 -2.96 5.46
CA GLY A 29 8.61 -3.99 4.92
C GLY A 29 8.20 -4.43 3.51
N PHE A 30 6.90 -4.54 3.27
CA PHE A 30 6.36 -4.93 1.96
C PHE A 30 6.64 -3.88 0.88
N MET A 31 6.53 -2.59 1.24
CA MET A 31 6.82 -1.48 0.32
C MET A 31 8.31 -1.46 -0.08
N GLN A 32 9.21 -1.71 0.86
CA GLN A 32 10.64 -1.75 0.56
C GLN A 32 11.00 -2.91 -0.39
N ASP A 33 10.40 -4.08 -0.18
CA ASP A 33 10.54 -5.22 -1.10
C ASP A 33 10.01 -4.85 -2.49
N PHE A 34 8.85 -4.22 -2.58
CA PHE A 34 8.26 -3.83 -3.86
C PHE A 34 9.10 -2.79 -4.61
N GLU A 35 9.59 -1.76 -3.92
CA GLU A 35 10.48 -0.75 -4.51
C GLU A 35 11.72 -1.39 -5.13
N THR A 36 12.30 -2.39 -4.45
CA THR A 36 13.46 -3.15 -4.96
C THR A 36 13.12 -3.89 -6.25
N GLU A 37 11.96 -4.56 -6.30
CA GLU A 37 11.52 -5.29 -7.49
C GLU A 37 11.18 -4.34 -8.65
N ILE A 38 10.56 -3.19 -8.37
CA ILE A 38 10.26 -2.16 -9.38
C ILE A 38 11.54 -1.56 -9.95
N GLN A 39 12.55 -1.34 -9.12
CA GLN A 39 13.85 -0.87 -9.59
C GLN A 39 14.50 -1.90 -10.52
N ALA A 40 14.49 -3.18 -10.15
CA ALA A 40 14.99 -4.26 -11.00
C ALA A 40 14.21 -4.35 -12.33
N PHE A 41 12.89 -4.19 -12.29
CA PHE A 41 12.06 -4.10 -13.49
C PHE A 41 12.48 -2.91 -14.38
N SER A 42 12.67 -1.72 -13.80
CA SER A 42 13.07 -0.51 -14.55
C SER A 42 14.42 -0.70 -15.25
N GLU A 43 15.39 -1.31 -14.57
CA GLU A 43 16.70 -1.62 -15.14
C GLU A 43 16.60 -2.62 -16.31
N ASN A 44 15.79 -3.67 -16.17
CA ASN A 44 15.59 -4.66 -17.23
C ASN A 44 14.80 -4.07 -18.41
N ALA A 45 13.77 -3.27 -18.14
CA ALA A 45 12.97 -2.58 -19.16
C ALA A 45 13.81 -1.63 -20.02
N ALA A 46 14.85 -1.00 -19.44
CA ALA A 46 15.77 -0.13 -20.18
C ALA A 46 16.70 -0.89 -21.16
N GLN A 47 16.84 -2.21 -21.00
CA GLN A 47 17.74 -3.05 -21.79
C GLN A 47 17.05 -3.84 -22.90
N VAL A 48 15.73 -3.67 -23.03
CA VAL A 48 14.87 -4.40 -23.96
C VAL A 48 15.21 -4.08 -25.41
N LYS A 49 15.40 -5.12 -26.25
CA LYS A 49 15.74 -4.97 -27.67
C LYS A 49 14.76 -5.64 -28.62
N ASN A 50 14.04 -6.63 -28.14
CA ASN A 50 13.14 -7.46 -28.94
C ASN A 50 11.90 -7.87 -28.11
N LEU A 51 10.95 -8.52 -28.75
CA LEU A 51 9.71 -8.96 -28.11
C LEU A 51 9.94 -9.92 -26.93
N ASP A 52 10.91 -10.83 -27.02
CA ASP A 52 11.19 -11.77 -25.92
C ASP A 52 11.70 -11.02 -24.68
N ASP A 53 12.54 -10.00 -24.86
CA ASP A 53 12.99 -9.14 -23.78
C ASP A 53 11.82 -8.36 -23.15
N ILE A 54 10.86 -7.88 -23.96
CA ILE A 54 9.65 -7.19 -23.48
C ILE A 54 8.83 -8.15 -22.60
N LYS A 55 8.59 -9.37 -23.10
CA LYS A 55 7.81 -10.39 -22.39
C LYS A 55 8.50 -10.82 -21.09
N ALA A 56 9.82 -10.92 -21.08
CA ALA A 56 10.60 -11.22 -19.88
C ALA A 56 10.46 -10.11 -18.83
N ALA A 57 10.60 -8.83 -19.22
CA ALA A 57 10.41 -7.70 -18.31
C ALA A 57 8.97 -7.64 -17.77
N ALA A 58 7.98 -7.86 -18.65
CA ALA A 58 6.57 -7.93 -18.27
C ALA A 58 6.29 -9.07 -17.26
N THR A 59 6.89 -10.25 -17.48
CA THR A 59 6.76 -11.41 -16.57
C THR A 59 7.41 -11.14 -15.20
N GLN A 60 8.55 -10.44 -15.18
CA GLN A 60 9.17 -10.05 -13.93
C GLN A 60 8.28 -9.07 -13.15
N TYR A 61 7.68 -8.10 -13.84
CA TYR A 61 6.74 -7.17 -13.24
C TYR A 61 5.53 -7.90 -12.63
N THR A 62 4.88 -8.79 -13.38
CA THR A 62 3.70 -9.54 -12.86
C THR A 62 4.08 -10.38 -11.65
N THR A 63 5.24 -11.04 -11.68
CA THR A 63 5.76 -11.82 -10.53
C THR A 63 5.99 -10.95 -9.30
N ALA A 64 6.57 -9.76 -9.48
CA ALA A 64 6.82 -8.81 -8.39
C ALA A 64 5.50 -8.33 -7.77
N VAL A 65 4.53 -7.99 -8.61
CA VAL A 65 3.20 -7.55 -8.17
C VAL A 65 2.47 -8.68 -7.44
N ASP A 66 2.50 -9.92 -7.94
CA ASP A 66 1.88 -11.08 -7.31
C ASP A 66 2.43 -11.34 -5.90
N LYS A 67 3.74 -11.11 -5.70
CA LYS A 67 4.38 -11.20 -4.38
C LYS A 67 3.83 -10.14 -3.42
N VAL A 68 3.65 -8.90 -3.88
CA VAL A 68 3.06 -7.84 -3.06
C VAL A 68 1.61 -8.15 -2.72
N VAL A 69 0.82 -8.57 -3.70
CA VAL A 69 -0.58 -8.98 -3.49
C VAL A 69 -0.67 -10.09 -2.44
N THR A 70 0.20 -11.09 -2.52
CA THR A 70 0.28 -12.16 -1.52
C THR A 70 0.60 -11.63 -0.11
N ASN A 71 1.52 -10.65 0.00
CA ASN A 71 1.84 -10.02 1.27
C ASN A 71 0.66 -9.21 1.83
N LEU A 72 -0.06 -8.47 0.97
CA LEU A 72 -1.26 -7.72 1.35
C LEU A 72 -2.40 -8.65 1.80
N ASP A 73 -2.58 -9.79 1.13
CA ASP A 73 -3.54 -10.81 1.56
C ASP A 73 -3.16 -11.42 2.91
N GLY A 74 -1.86 -11.62 3.15
CA GLY A 74 -1.32 -11.99 4.46
C GLY A 74 -1.65 -10.95 5.54
N LEU A 75 -1.44 -9.67 5.24
CA LEU A 75 -1.76 -8.55 6.14
C LEU A 75 -3.27 -8.49 6.46
N VAL A 76 -4.13 -8.72 5.47
CA VAL A 76 -5.58 -8.84 5.69
C VAL A 76 -5.88 -9.97 6.67
N GLY A 77 -5.28 -11.14 6.47
CA GLY A 77 -5.42 -12.26 7.39
C GLY A 77 -4.97 -11.93 8.82
N ASP A 78 -3.81 -11.28 8.95
CA ASP A 78 -3.28 -10.85 10.24
C ASP A 78 -4.18 -9.82 10.91
N LEU A 79 -4.67 -8.82 10.17
CA LEU A 79 -5.64 -7.83 10.67
C LEU A 79 -6.92 -8.52 11.14
N GLU A 80 -7.52 -9.39 10.33
CA GLU A 80 -8.77 -10.09 10.69
C GLU A 80 -8.61 -11.01 11.90
N SER A 81 -7.40 -11.51 12.15
CA SER A 81 -7.08 -12.36 13.31
C SER A 81 -7.07 -11.59 14.64
N ILE A 82 -6.88 -10.25 14.62
CA ILE A 82 -6.80 -9.44 15.84
C ILE A 82 -8.19 -9.34 16.48
N SER A 83 -8.35 -9.86 17.69
CA SER A 83 -9.58 -9.71 18.46
C SER A 83 -9.55 -8.43 19.30
N LEU A 84 -10.27 -7.40 18.83
CA LEU A 84 -10.42 -6.12 19.53
C LEU A 84 -11.75 -6.12 20.27
N LYS A 85 -11.76 -5.60 21.50
CA LYS A 85 -12.98 -5.43 22.32
C LYS A 85 -13.60 -4.06 22.14
N ASP A 86 -12.78 -3.08 21.79
CA ASP A 86 -13.23 -1.72 21.51
C ASP A 86 -13.89 -1.67 20.12
N GLU A 87 -15.15 -1.23 20.06
CA GLU A 87 -15.93 -1.21 18.82
C GLU A 87 -15.34 -0.25 17.78
N THR A 88 -14.81 0.89 18.21
CA THR A 88 -14.16 1.85 17.31
C THR A 88 -12.87 1.26 16.72
N LEU A 89 -12.06 0.56 17.52
CA LEU A 89 -10.88 -0.13 17.01
C LEU A 89 -11.25 -1.28 16.06
N ASN A 90 -12.36 -1.99 16.30
CA ASN A 90 -12.87 -2.98 15.35
C ASN A 90 -13.27 -2.36 14.02
N GLN A 91 -13.89 -1.17 14.04
CA GLN A 91 -14.23 -0.44 12.82
C GLN A 91 -12.96 -0.01 12.06
N PHE A 92 -11.96 0.56 12.75
CA PHE A 92 -10.71 0.93 12.10
C PHE A 92 -10.00 -0.27 11.47
N ARG A 93 -9.93 -1.41 12.17
CA ARG A 93 -9.40 -2.66 11.63
C ARG A 93 -10.16 -3.09 10.36
N GLY A 94 -11.49 -3.01 10.37
CA GLY A 94 -12.32 -3.28 9.19
C GLY A 94 -12.00 -2.35 8.02
N ASN A 95 -11.89 -1.06 8.28
CA ASN A 95 -11.53 -0.07 7.26
C ASN A 95 -10.12 -0.31 6.69
N TYR A 96 -9.16 -0.70 7.53
CA TYR A 96 -7.82 -1.10 7.04
C TYR A 96 -7.91 -2.33 6.14
N VAL A 97 -8.69 -3.34 6.51
CA VAL A 97 -8.90 -4.53 5.66
C VAL A 97 -9.50 -4.14 4.31
N GLU A 98 -10.47 -3.22 4.27
CA GLU A 98 -11.04 -2.73 3.02
C GLU A 98 -10.01 -1.99 2.16
N VAL A 99 -9.21 -1.09 2.77
CA VAL A 99 -8.15 -0.36 2.08
C VAL A 99 -7.09 -1.31 1.51
N VAL A 100 -6.61 -2.27 2.31
CA VAL A 100 -5.58 -3.23 1.90
C VAL A 100 -6.11 -4.15 0.78
N ARG A 101 -7.36 -4.63 0.87
CA ARG A 101 -8.01 -5.37 -0.22
C ARG A 101 -8.14 -4.54 -1.49
N GLY A 102 -8.45 -3.25 -1.35
CA GLY A 102 -8.46 -2.30 -2.46
C GLY A 102 -7.10 -2.22 -3.16
N PHE A 103 -6.02 -2.11 -2.39
CA PHE A 103 -4.67 -2.10 -2.95
C PHE A 103 -4.34 -3.42 -3.66
N SER A 104 -4.65 -4.58 -3.04
CA SER A 104 -4.48 -5.89 -3.69
C SER A 104 -5.21 -5.95 -5.04
N ALA A 105 -6.46 -5.50 -5.09
CA ALA A 105 -7.26 -5.52 -6.32
C ALA A 105 -6.69 -4.59 -7.40
N ALA A 106 -6.29 -3.37 -7.04
CA ALA A 106 -5.71 -2.42 -8.01
C ALA A 106 -4.36 -2.91 -8.54
N LEU A 107 -3.52 -3.51 -7.68
CA LEU A 107 -2.27 -4.14 -8.09
C LEU A 107 -2.51 -5.35 -9.01
N GLN A 108 -3.50 -6.19 -8.70
CA GLN A 108 -3.90 -7.29 -9.60
C GLN A 108 -4.35 -6.79 -10.97
N GLU A 109 -5.09 -5.67 -11.03
CA GLU A 109 -5.48 -5.05 -12.31
C GLU A 109 -4.25 -4.59 -13.09
N ALA A 110 -3.27 -3.96 -12.44
CA ALA A 110 -2.00 -3.59 -13.08
C ALA A 110 -1.20 -4.83 -13.55
N SER A 111 -1.19 -5.92 -12.79
CA SER A 111 -0.57 -7.19 -13.19
C SER A 111 -1.25 -7.78 -14.43
N GLN A 112 -2.59 -7.82 -14.46
CA GLN A 112 -3.38 -8.29 -15.60
C GLN A 112 -3.14 -7.43 -16.86
N ALA A 113 -2.98 -6.12 -16.68
CA ALA A 113 -2.61 -5.21 -17.76
C ALA A 113 -1.27 -5.61 -18.38
N MET A 114 -0.29 -5.98 -17.57
CA MET A 114 1.02 -6.41 -18.06
C MET A 114 0.99 -7.84 -18.62
N ASP A 115 0.08 -8.70 -18.15
CA ASP A 115 -0.15 -10.04 -18.70
C ASP A 115 -0.63 -10.00 -20.18
N LEU A 116 -1.31 -8.92 -20.59
CA LEU A 116 -1.60 -8.67 -22.00
C LEU A 116 -0.33 -8.62 -22.86
N VAL A 117 0.75 -8.05 -22.31
CA VAL A 117 2.06 -7.94 -22.97
C VAL A 117 2.81 -9.28 -22.91
N VAL A 118 2.74 -9.99 -21.78
CA VAL A 118 3.32 -11.34 -21.61
C VAL A 118 2.74 -12.33 -22.62
N ASN A 119 1.46 -12.19 -22.99
CA ASN A 119 0.79 -13.12 -23.90
C ASN A 119 0.76 -12.66 -25.37
N VAL A 120 1.49 -11.59 -25.73
CA VAL A 120 1.65 -11.16 -27.12
C VAL A 120 2.29 -12.28 -27.96
N GLN A 121 1.65 -12.60 -29.09
CA GLN A 121 2.09 -13.66 -30.00
C GLN A 121 2.99 -13.15 -31.13
N SER A 122 2.89 -11.87 -31.48
CA SER A 122 3.69 -11.26 -32.54
C SER A 122 3.94 -9.77 -32.31
N GLU A 123 5.04 -9.25 -32.86
CA GLU A 123 5.37 -7.81 -32.78
C GLU A 123 4.30 -6.92 -33.41
N ALA A 124 3.49 -7.44 -34.34
CA ALA A 124 2.40 -6.68 -34.96
C ALA A 124 1.25 -6.38 -33.98
N GLU A 125 1.01 -7.24 -33.00
CA GLU A 125 -0.03 -7.07 -31.97
C GLU A 125 0.45 -6.16 -30.82
N LEU A 126 1.77 -6.04 -30.66
CA LEU A 126 2.41 -5.39 -29.52
C LEU A 126 1.93 -3.94 -29.31
N PRO A 127 1.82 -3.06 -30.32
CA PRO A 127 1.37 -1.68 -30.09
C PRO A 127 -0.03 -1.60 -29.47
N ALA A 128 -0.97 -2.41 -29.96
CA ALA A 128 -2.34 -2.43 -29.46
C ALA A 128 -2.41 -2.98 -28.02
N LYS A 129 -1.60 -4.00 -27.71
CA LYS A 129 -1.55 -4.59 -26.37
C LYS A 129 -0.86 -3.67 -25.36
N ILE A 130 0.15 -2.92 -25.77
CA ILE A 130 0.77 -1.87 -24.95
C ILE A 130 -0.25 -0.76 -24.66
N GLU A 131 -1.02 -0.30 -25.64
CA GLU A 131 -2.03 0.74 -25.43
C GLU A 131 -3.13 0.28 -24.45
N GLU A 132 -3.62 -0.95 -24.59
CA GLU A 132 -4.59 -1.56 -23.67
C GLU A 132 -4.01 -1.69 -22.25
N SER A 133 -2.76 -2.17 -22.15
CA SER A 133 -2.01 -2.28 -20.91
C SER A 133 -1.81 -0.93 -20.21
N GLN A 134 -1.46 0.12 -20.96
CA GLN A 134 -1.30 1.47 -20.43
C GLN A 134 -2.61 2.01 -19.87
N GLN A 135 -3.74 1.82 -20.56
CA GLN A 135 -5.04 2.30 -20.09
C GLN A 135 -5.46 1.63 -18.78
N GLN A 136 -5.27 0.31 -18.66
CA GLN A 136 -5.55 -0.43 -17.42
C GLN A 136 -4.60 -0.01 -16.29
N THR A 137 -3.31 0.19 -16.61
CA THR A 137 -2.32 0.67 -15.63
C THR A 137 -2.70 2.05 -15.08
N VAL A 138 -3.17 2.97 -15.93
CA VAL A 138 -3.63 4.30 -15.48
C VAL A 138 -4.82 4.20 -14.52
N ASN A 139 -5.77 3.29 -14.78
CA ASN A 139 -6.92 3.08 -13.89
C ASN A 139 -6.49 2.49 -12.54
N ALA A 140 -5.57 1.52 -12.56
CA ALA A 140 -4.98 0.95 -11.36
C ALA A 140 -4.25 2.01 -10.53
N VAL A 141 -3.42 2.86 -11.17
CA VAL A 141 -2.72 3.97 -10.49
C VAL A 141 -3.71 4.95 -9.87
N ALA A 142 -4.77 5.36 -10.57
CA ALA A 142 -5.78 6.24 -10.01
C ALA A 142 -6.48 5.62 -8.78
N SER A 143 -6.72 4.31 -8.81
CA SER A 143 -7.28 3.58 -7.67
C SER A 143 -6.32 3.55 -6.48
N ILE A 144 -5.03 3.26 -6.73
CA ILE A 144 -3.97 3.28 -5.72
C ILE A 144 -3.83 4.67 -5.09
N GLU A 145 -3.87 5.75 -5.89
CA GLU A 145 -3.81 7.12 -5.37
C GLU A 145 -5.00 7.45 -4.47
N SER A 146 -6.21 7.06 -4.87
CA SER A 146 -7.41 7.23 -4.05
C SER A 146 -7.32 6.46 -2.74
N LEU A 147 -6.88 5.20 -2.80
CA LEU A 147 -6.72 4.34 -1.63
C LEU A 147 -5.65 4.88 -0.68
N SER A 148 -4.55 5.42 -1.20
CA SER A 148 -3.50 6.06 -0.41
C SER A 148 -4.01 7.26 0.37
N GLN A 149 -4.90 8.07 -0.23
CA GLN A 149 -5.55 9.17 0.49
C GLN A 149 -6.48 8.68 1.59
N THR A 150 -7.27 7.64 1.32
CA THR A 150 -8.14 7.00 2.32
C THR A 150 -7.33 6.41 3.47
N GLU A 151 -6.22 5.73 3.17
CA GLU A 151 -5.30 5.18 4.17
C GLU A 151 -4.71 6.29 5.06
N ALA A 152 -4.22 7.38 4.46
CA ALA A 152 -3.67 8.51 5.21
C ALA A 152 -4.71 9.14 6.16
N GLN A 153 -5.96 9.25 5.73
CA GLN A 153 -7.06 9.71 6.59
C GLN A 153 -7.31 8.73 7.74
N LEU A 154 -7.40 7.44 7.43
CA LEU A 154 -7.61 6.38 8.44
C LEU A 154 -6.49 6.35 9.48
N ILE A 155 -5.22 6.46 9.06
CA ILE A 155 -4.06 6.56 9.96
C ILE A 155 -4.20 7.76 10.90
N ASN A 156 -4.62 8.91 10.40
CA ASN A 156 -4.80 10.11 11.23
C ASN A 156 -5.93 9.93 12.26
N GLU A 157 -7.06 9.34 11.87
CA GLU A 157 -8.17 9.04 12.78
C GLU A 157 -7.77 8.05 13.86
N VAL A 158 -7.03 7.00 13.49
CA VAL A 158 -6.52 5.99 14.43
C VAL A 158 -5.54 6.62 15.42
N ASN A 159 -4.59 7.43 14.93
CA ASN A 159 -3.62 8.12 15.78
C ASN A 159 -4.30 9.07 16.76
N ALA A 160 -5.28 9.84 16.30
CA ALA A 160 -6.08 10.72 17.14
C ALA A 160 -6.87 9.93 18.20
N TYR A 161 -7.49 8.81 17.82
CA TYR A 161 -8.24 7.96 18.74
C TYR A 161 -7.34 7.30 19.78
N CYS A 162 -6.18 6.79 19.36
CA CYS A 162 -5.22 6.08 20.20
C CYS A 162 -4.35 7.01 21.06
N GLY A 163 -4.42 8.32 20.84
CA GLY A 163 -3.62 9.30 21.58
C GLY A 163 -2.13 9.25 21.23
N ALA A 164 -1.79 8.71 20.05
CA ALA A 164 -0.44 8.82 19.52
C ALA A 164 -0.16 10.30 19.23
N ALA A 165 1.00 10.81 19.66
CA ALA A 165 1.43 12.15 19.32
C ALA A 165 1.47 12.25 17.78
N GLN A 166 0.67 13.14 17.20
CA GLN A 166 0.71 13.42 15.76
C GLN A 166 2.16 13.76 15.38
N PRO A 167 2.70 13.24 14.26
CA PRO A 167 3.95 13.75 13.73
C PRO A 167 3.74 15.24 13.45
N THR A 168 4.31 16.11 14.30
CA THR A 168 4.29 17.54 14.06
C THR A 168 4.97 17.77 12.71
N ALA A 169 4.24 18.38 11.77
CA ALA A 169 4.79 18.83 10.51
C ALA A 169 6.19 19.43 10.73
N SER A 170 7.19 18.92 10.02
CA SER A 170 8.54 19.46 10.04
C SER A 170 8.46 20.98 9.85
N PRO A 171 9.13 21.79 10.68
CA PRO A 171 9.08 23.24 10.54
C PRO A 171 9.58 23.61 9.15
N THR A 172 8.71 24.22 8.36
CA THR A 172 9.05 24.84 7.08
C THR A 172 10.27 25.74 7.31
N PRO A 173 11.35 25.62 6.53
CA PRO A 173 12.48 26.53 6.63
C PRO A 173 11.96 27.97 6.48
N PRO A 174 12.44 28.93 7.28
CA PRO A 174 12.00 30.31 7.18
C PRO A 174 12.27 30.82 5.76
N ALA A 175 11.25 31.42 5.16
CA ALA A 175 11.36 32.09 3.88
C ALA A 175 12.52 33.11 3.94
N THR A 176 13.55 32.89 3.13
CA THR A 176 14.61 33.87 2.90
C THR A 176 14.00 35.10 2.23
N THR A 177 13.81 36.15 3.01
CA THR A 177 13.50 37.50 2.52
C THR A 177 14.61 37.94 1.56
N PRO A 178 14.30 38.39 0.33
CA PRO A 178 15.31 39.00 -0.53
C PRO A 178 15.78 40.32 0.10
N ALA A 179 17.09 40.50 0.23
CA ALA A 179 17.68 41.77 0.63
C ALA A 179 17.35 42.86 -0.41
N PRO A 180 17.01 44.10 0.01
CA PRO A 180 16.88 45.20 -0.93
C PRO A 180 18.26 45.54 -1.50
N GLY A 181 18.36 45.49 -2.82
CA GLY A 181 19.58 45.75 -3.58
C GLY A 181 20.19 47.12 -3.29
N GLN A 182 21.51 47.10 -3.14
CA GLN A 182 22.39 48.21 -3.49
C GLN A 182 22.67 48.17 -5.00
#